data_AF-A0A7W1K470-F1
#
_entry.id   AF-A0A7W1K470-F1
#
_cell.length_a   1.000
_cell.length_b   1.000
_cell.length_c   1.000
_cell.angle_alpha   90.00
_cell.angle_beta   90.00
_cell.angle_gamma   90.00
#
_symmetry.space_group_name_H-M   'P 1'
#
loop_
_entity.id
_entity.type
_entity.pdbx_description
1 polymer ?
#
loop_
_entity_poly.entity_id
_entity_poly.type
_entity_poly.pdbx_seq_one_letter_code
_entity_poly.pdbx_strand_id
1 'polypeptide(L)'
;PVDCIYEGPRMLYIHPDECVDCGACEPVCPVTAIFYEDDVPAEWKQFNAINAEWFSDEISGVGSPGGAAQVGPASKDHPVVEAWSSP
;
A
#
# COMPACT_ATOMS: atom_id res chain seq x y z
N PRO A 1 10.25 6.84 8.07
CA PRO A 1 10.32 8.23 8.61
C PRO A 1 8.94 8.86 8.82
N VAL A 2 7.99 8.62 7.90
CA VAL A 2 6.64 9.22 7.89
C VAL A 2 5.52 8.21 8.20
N ASP A 3 5.86 6.97 8.57
CA ASP A 3 4.89 5.92 8.96
C ASP A 3 3.73 5.70 7.96
N CYS A 4 3.99 5.82 6.66
CA CYS A 4 2.99 5.84 5.60
C CYS A 4 2.68 4.45 4.99
N ILE A 5 2.93 3.36 5.71
CA ILE A 5 2.68 1.99 5.24
C ILE A 5 1.63 1.35 6.15
N TYR A 6 0.44 1.15 5.59
CA TYR A 6 -0.76 0.75 6.31
C TYR A 6 -1.08 -0.72 6.09
N GLU A 7 -1.66 -1.36 7.11
CA GLU A 7 -1.91 -2.81 7.10
C GLU A 7 -3.36 -3.10 6.69
N GLY A 8 -3.52 -3.80 5.57
CA GLY A 8 -4.76 -4.49 5.21
C GLY A 8 -4.71 -5.99 5.54
N PRO A 9 -5.84 -6.71 5.42
CA PRO A 9 -5.91 -8.13 5.77
C PRO A 9 -4.97 -9.04 4.96
N ARG A 10 -4.64 -8.71 3.70
CA ARG A 10 -3.83 -9.56 2.81
C ARG A 10 -2.47 -8.97 2.46
N MET A 11 -2.35 -7.65 2.44
CA MET A 11 -1.09 -6.96 2.13
C MET A 11 -1.01 -5.60 2.83
N LEU A 12 0.17 -4.97 2.73
CA LEU A 12 0.39 -3.62 3.19
C LEU A 12 0.29 -2.64 2.01
N TYR A 13 -0.16 -1.42 2.29
CA TYR A 13 -0.42 -0.36 1.32
C TYR A 13 0.40 0.90 1.66
N ILE A 14 1.10 1.45 0.68
CA ILE A 14 1.86 2.70 0.83
C ILE A 14 0.96 3.88 0.45
N HIS A 15 0.77 4.83 1.36
CA HIS A 15 -0.05 6.02 1.08
C HIS A 15 0.71 6.95 0.13
N PRO A 16 0.17 7.25 -1.08
CA PRO A 16 0.90 8.01 -2.10
C PRO A 16 1.20 9.45 -1.67
N ASP A 17 0.23 10.13 -1.06
CA ASP A 17 0.41 11.54 -0.65
C ASP A 17 1.24 11.73 0.63
N GLU A 18 1.42 10.67 1.42
CA GLU A 18 2.25 10.72 2.64
C GLU A 18 3.67 10.21 2.38
N CYS A 19 3.86 9.39 1.33
CA CYS A 19 5.18 8.95 0.92
C CYS A 19 6.03 10.15 0.49
N VAL A 20 7.27 10.18 0.98
CA VAL A 20 8.24 11.25 0.70
C VAL A 20 9.47 10.73 -0.03
N ASP A 21 9.34 9.62 -0.75
CA ASP A 21 10.39 8.99 -1.56
C ASP A 21 11.69 8.68 -0.81
N CYS A 22 11.60 8.42 0.50
CA CYS A 22 12.80 8.22 1.33
C CYS A 22 13.58 6.93 1.02
N GLY A 23 12.98 5.97 0.31
CA GLY A 23 13.63 4.73 -0.14
C GLY A 23 13.99 3.71 0.96
N ALA A 24 13.70 3.99 2.24
CA ALA A 24 14.14 3.12 3.33
C ALA A 24 13.41 1.76 3.39
N CYS A 25 12.21 1.67 2.80
CA CYS A 25 11.38 0.47 2.82
C CYS A 25 11.75 -0.57 1.74
N GLU A 26 12.24 -0.12 0.58
CA GLU A 26 12.59 -1.00 -0.55
C GLU A 26 13.66 -2.06 -0.20
N PRO A 27 14.84 -1.69 0.35
CA PRO A 27 15.94 -2.65 0.49
C PRO A 27 15.72 -3.63 1.66
N VAL A 28 14.72 -3.39 2.51
CA VAL A 28 14.43 -4.22 3.69
C VAL A 28 13.34 -5.25 3.44
N CYS A 29 12.59 -5.15 2.34
CA CYS A 29 11.55 -6.11 2.02
C CYS A 29 12.18 -7.46 1.62
N PRO A 30 12.00 -8.54 2.40
CA PRO A 30 12.69 -9.82 2.15
C PRO A 30 12.21 -10.54 0.88
N VAL A 31 11.11 -10.09 0.30
CA VAL A 31 10.50 -10.66 -0.91
C VAL A 31 10.46 -9.67 -2.08
N THR A 32 11.11 -8.51 -1.94
CA THR A 32 11.25 -7.51 -3.01
C THR A 32 9.88 -7.06 -3.58
N ALA A 33 8.91 -6.78 -2.71
CA ALA A 33 7.57 -6.36 -3.10
C ALA A 33 7.39 -4.84 -3.25
N ILE A 34 8.40 -4.05 -2.85
CA ILE A 34 8.33 -2.58 -2.82
C ILE A 34 9.20 -2.05 -3.95
N PHE A 35 8.64 -1.12 -4.72
CA PHE A 35 9.31 -0.46 -5.85
C PHE A 35 8.99 1.04 -5.80
N TYR A 36 9.85 1.86 -6.41
CA TYR A 36 9.46 3.21 -6.80
C TYR A 36 8.35 3.14 -7.86
N GLU A 37 7.45 4.12 -7.89
CA GLU A 37 6.26 4.10 -8.77
C GLU A 37 6.61 3.82 -10.24
N ASP A 38 7.70 4.43 -10.72
CA ASP A 38 8.21 4.29 -12.08
C ASP A 38 8.85 2.92 -12.37
N ASP A 39 9.40 2.28 -11.33
CA ASP A 39 10.15 1.03 -11.42
C ASP A 39 9.29 -0.24 -11.24
N VAL A 40 8.00 -0.08 -10.98
CA VAL A 40 7.09 -1.23 -10.83
C VAL A 40 7.03 -2.04 -12.14
N PRO A 41 7.30 -3.36 -12.10
CA PRO A 41 7.24 -4.24 -13.26
C PRO A 41 5.89 -4.17 -13.99
N ALA A 42 5.90 -4.38 -15.30
CA ALA A 42 4.71 -4.21 -16.14
C ALA A 42 3.55 -5.11 -15.71
N GLU A 43 3.83 -6.34 -15.29
CA GLU A 43 2.86 -7.30 -14.76
C GLU A 43 2.20 -6.85 -13.45
N TRP A 44 2.83 -5.94 -12.70
CA TRP A 44 2.37 -5.46 -11.40
C TRP A 44 2.00 -3.98 -11.41
N LYS A 45 2.04 -3.30 -12.56
CA LYS A 45 1.79 -1.84 -12.65
C LYS A 45 0.42 -1.40 -12.10
N GLN A 46 -0.57 -2.29 -12.14
CA GLN A 46 -1.89 -2.05 -11.52
C GLN A 46 -1.82 -1.79 -10.00
N PHE A 47 -0.77 -2.26 -9.32
CA PHE A 47 -0.61 -2.06 -7.89
C PHE A 47 -0.39 -0.60 -7.50
N ASN A 48 0.02 0.28 -8.42
CA ASN A 48 0.09 1.73 -8.17
C ASN A 48 -1.30 2.28 -7.85
N ALA A 49 -2.28 2.00 -8.70
CA ALA A 49 -3.67 2.41 -8.51
C ALA A 49 -4.28 1.76 -7.27
N ILE A 50 -4.05 0.45 -7.07
CA ILE A 50 -4.52 -0.29 -5.90
C ILE A 50 -4.05 0.35 -4.59
N ASN A 51 -2.79 0.78 -4.51
CA ASN A 51 -2.28 1.46 -3.32
C ASN A 51 -2.97 2.80 -3.07
N ALA A 52 -3.13 3.62 -4.11
CA ALA A 52 -3.79 4.92 -3.99
C ALA A 52 -5.28 4.80 -3.65
N GLU A 53 -6.02 3.98 -4.38
CA GLU A 53 -7.46 3.80 -4.25
C GLU A 53 -7.83 3.20 -2.89
N TRP A 54 -6.97 2.36 -2.31
CA TRP A 54 -7.26 1.74 -1.02
C TRP A 54 -7.53 2.75 0.10
N PHE A 55 -6.95 3.94 0.07
CA PHE A 55 -7.15 4.98 1.08
C PHE A 55 -8.48 5.73 0.96
N SER A 56 -9.30 5.45 -0.05
CA SER A 56 -10.59 6.10 -0.23
C SER A 56 -11.62 5.68 0.84
N ASP A 57 -12.63 6.53 1.04
CA ASP A 57 -13.75 6.27 1.94
C ASP A 57 -14.53 5.02 1.55
N GLU A 58 -14.61 4.73 0.24
CA GLU A 58 -15.36 3.60 -0.31
C GLU A 58 -14.68 2.26 -0.07
N ILE A 59 -13.35 2.23 -0.02
CA ILE A 59 -12.57 0.98 0.10
C ILE A 59 -12.24 0.68 1.55
N SER A 60 -11.35 1.47 2.17
CA SER A 60 -10.90 1.22 3.55
C SER A 60 -11.48 2.20 4.56
N GLY A 61 -11.78 3.45 4.16
CA GLY A 61 -12.12 4.52 5.09
C GLY A 61 -10.96 5.09 5.89
N VAL A 62 -9.71 4.77 5.52
CA VAL A 62 -8.50 5.22 6.25
C VAL A 62 -8.18 6.69 5.94
N GLY A 63 -8.35 7.15 4.69
CA GLY A 63 -7.96 8.49 4.27
C GLY A 63 -6.45 8.74 4.42
N SER A 64 -6.08 9.97 4.79
CA SER A 64 -4.68 10.37 5.06
C SER A 64 -4.51 10.76 6.55
N PRO A 65 -4.32 9.78 7.44
CA PRO A 65 -4.23 10.01 8.88
C PRO A 65 -2.84 10.45 9.35
N GLY A 66 -1.81 10.40 8.49
CA GLY A 66 -0.46 10.84 8.80
C GLY A 66 0.32 9.89 9.71
N GLY A 67 -0.01 8.58 9.68
CA GLY A 67 0.75 7.53 10.36
C GLY A 67 -0.08 6.27 10.65
N ALA A 68 0.37 5.14 10.13
CA ALA A 68 -0.27 3.84 10.28
C ALA A 68 -0.42 3.37 11.73
N ALA A 69 0.54 3.69 12.61
CA ALA A 69 0.49 3.32 14.02
C ALA A 69 -0.72 3.91 14.77
N GLN A 70 -1.33 4.99 14.26
CA GLN A 70 -2.52 5.60 14.85
C GLN A 70 -3.83 4.90 14.46
N VAL A 71 -3.82 4.20 13.32
CA VAL A 71 -5.00 3.53 12.74
C VAL A 71 -5.05 2.06 13.13
N GLY A 72 -3.89 1.39 13.12
CA GLY A 72 -3.81 -0.07 13.25
C GLY A 72 -4.29 -0.80 11.98
N PRO A 73 -4.46 -2.13 12.06
CA PRO A 73 -4.89 -2.94 10.91
C PRO A 73 -6.31 -2.62 10.47
N ALA A 74 -6.49 -2.38 9.17
CA ALA A 74 -7.79 -2.19 8.55
C ALA A 74 -8.52 -3.52 8.35
N SER A 75 -9.84 -3.45 8.21
CA SER A 75 -10.70 -4.64 8.05
C SER A 75 -10.89 -5.07 6.59
N LYS A 76 -10.39 -4.30 5.62
CA LYS A 76 -10.62 -4.51 4.18
C LYS A 76 -9.35 -4.29 3.38
N ASP A 77 -9.16 -5.14 2.38
CA ASP A 77 -8.21 -4.91 1.29
C ASP A 77 -8.90 -4.21 0.12
N HIS A 78 -8.11 -3.77 -0.85
CA HIS A 78 -8.64 -3.34 -2.14
C HIS A 78 -9.39 -4.50 -2.83
N PRO A 79 -10.54 -4.28 -3.52
CA PRO A 79 -11.34 -5.38 -4.09
C PRO A 79 -10.56 -6.30 -5.04
N VAL A 80 -9.62 -5.75 -5.81
CA VAL A 80 -8.73 -6.55 -6.68
C VAL A 80 -7.83 -7.49 -5.85
N VAL A 81 -7.33 -7.01 -4.71
CA VAL A 81 -6.50 -7.80 -3.81
C VAL A 81 -7.34 -8.83 -3.07
N GLU A 82 -8.52 -8.47 -2.59
CA GLU A 82 -9.46 -9.41 -1.96
C GLU A 82 -9.80 -10.58 -2.90
N ALA A 83 -10.11 -10.27 -4.16
CA ALA A 83 -10.41 -11.25 -5.21
C ALA A 83 -9.18 -11.96 -5.78
N TRP A 84 -7.96 -11.57 -5.39
CA TRP A 84 -6.74 -12.11 -5.97
C TRP A 84 -6.56 -13.58 -5.58
N SER A 85 -6.84 -14.48 -6.50
CA SER A 85 -6.40 -15.86 -6.40
C SER A 85 -4.95 -15.87 -6.90
N SER A 86 -4.01 -15.99 -5.96
CA SER A 86 -2.62 -16.24 -6.34
C SER A 86 -2.59 -17.45 -7.29
N PRO A 87 -1.85 -17.40 -8.41
CA PRO A 87 -1.59 -18.61 -9.17
C PRO A 87 -0.86 -19.65 -8.33
#